data_AF-A0A0N0XV98-F1
#
_entry.id   AF-A0A0N0XV98-F1
#
_cell.length_a   1.000
_cell.length_b   1.000
_cell.length_c   1.000
_cell.angle_alpha   90.00
_cell.angle_beta   90.00
_cell.angle_gamma   90.00
#
_symmetry.space_group_name_H-M   'P 1'
#
loop_
_entity.id
_entity.type
_entity.pdbx_description
1 polymer ?
#
loop_
_entity_poly.entity_id
_entity_poly.type
_entity_poly.pdbx_seq_one_letter_code
_entity_poly.pdbx_strand_id
1 'polypeptide(L)' 'MPVRTLYQWKYRGTGPKVHKVGKHLRYRWTEVDAWLQTQSLDLVA' A
#
# COMPACT_ATOMS: atom_id res chain seq x y z
N MET A 1 7.13 1.54 -9.88
CA MET A 1 5.94 0.80 -9.41
C MET A 1 4.77 1.06 -10.37
N PRO A 2 4.02 0.03 -10.81
CA PRO A 2 2.90 0.21 -11.71
C PRO A 2 1.77 1.00 -11.02
N VAL A 3 1.40 2.15 -11.59
CA VAL A 3 0.36 3.04 -11.03
C VAL A 3 -1.00 2.34 -10.91
N ARG A 4 -1.30 1.43 -11.84
CA ARG A 4 -2.56 0.67 -11.89
C ARG A 4 -2.80 -0.16 -10.63
N THR A 5 -1.74 -0.76 -10.08
CA THR A 5 -1.80 -1.59 -8.87
C THR A 5 -2.16 -0.77 -7.64
N LEU A 6 -1.59 0.43 -7.51
CA LEU A 6 -1.88 1.36 -6.39
C LEU A 6 -3.34 1.83 -6.38
N TYR A 7 -3.91 2.09 -7.56
CA TYR A 7 -5.33 2.43 -7.67
C TYR A 7 -6.22 1.24 -7.30
N GLN A 8 -5.82 0.03 -7.68
CA GLN A 8 -6.56 -1.19 -7.37
C GLN A 8 -6.56 -1.48 -5.85
N TRP A 9 -5.46 -1.24 -5.17
CA TRP A 9 -5.36 -1.32 -3.70
C TRP A 9 -6.29 -0.35 -2.99
N LYS A 10 -6.30 0.92 -3.41
CA LYS A 10 -7.24 1.91 -2.89
C LYS A 10 -8.69 1.48 -3.10
N TYR A 11 -9.02 0.94 -4.27
CA TYR A 11 -10.39 0.52 -4.59
C TYR A 11 -10.83 -0.69 -3.76
N ARG A 12 -9.94 -1.67 -3.57
CA ARG A 12 -10.23 -2.90 -2.81
C ARG A 12 -10.08 -2.74 -1.30
N GLY A 13 -9.66 -1.58 -0.81
CA GLY A 13 -9.36 -1.35 0.61
C GLY A 13 -8.20 -2.20 1.14
N THR A 14 -7.42 -2.81 0.24
CA THR A 14 -6.31 -3.72 0.55
C THR A 14 -5.03 -3.02 0.16
N GLY A 15 -4.12 -2.77 1.12
CA GLY A 15 -2.87 -2.09 0.81
C GLY A 15 -2.26 -1.33 1.99
N PRO A 16 -1.13 -0.65 1.73
CA PRO A 16 -0.44 0.14 2.72
C PRO A 16 -1.23 1.39 3.10
N LYS A 17 -0.93 1.92 4.28
CA LYS A 17 -1.63 3.09 4.84
C LYS A 17 -1.51 4.29 3.89
N VAL A 18 -2.64 4.91 3.60
CA VAL A 18 -2.72 6.04 2.68
C VAL A 18 -2.72 7.34 3.47
N HIS A 19 -1.85 8.27 3.08
CA HIS A 19 -1.83 9.63 3.65
C HIS A 19 -2.47 10.62 2.69
N LYS A 20 -3.46 11.36 3.17
CA LYS A 20 -4.10 12.43 2.40
C LYS A 20 -3.29 13.71 2.56
N VAL A 21 -2.63 14.15 1.49
CA VAL A 21 -1.86 15.40 1.45
C VAL A 21 -2.51 16.31 0.40
N GLY A 22 -3.39 17.19 0.87
CA GLY A 22 -4.22 18.02 -0.01
C GLY A 22 -5.07 17.18 -0.96
N LYS A 23 -4.95 17.43 -2.28
CA LYS A 23 -5.66 16.65 -3.31
C LYS A 23 -5.02 15.30 -3.63
N HIS A 24 -3.81 15.04 -3.14
CA HIS A 24 -3.05 13.84 -3.52
C HIS A 24 -3.04 12.83 -2.38
N LEU A 25 -3.17 11.57 -2.77
CA LEU A 25 -2.89 10.44 -1.88
C LEU A 25 -1.41 10.10 -2.03
N ARG A 26 -0.71 10.09 -0.90
CA ARG A 26 0.70 9.72 -0.84
C ARG A 26 0.87 8.49 0.03
N TYR A 27 1.83 7.68 -0.37
CA TYR A 27 2.28 6.51 0.38
C TYR A 27 3.67 6.80 0.92
N ARG A 28 3.89 6.53 2.20
CA ARG A 28 5.25 6.56 2.77
C ARG A 28 5.91 5.22 2.50
N TRP A 29 7.15 5.25 2.01
CA TRP A 29 7.91 4.03 1.74
C TRP A 29 8.00 3.10 2.95
N THR A 30 8.19 3.65 4.15
CA THR A 30 8.26 2.86 5.40
C THR A 30 6.98 2.07 5.69
N GLU A 31 5.81 2.61 5.35
CA GLU A 31 4.53 1.92 5.55
C GLU A 31 4.22 0.92 4.44
N VAL A 32 4.70 1.20 3.22
CA VAL A 32 4.69 0.23 2.12
C VAL A 32 5.54 -0.97 2.52
N ASP A 33 6.74 -0.74 3.06
CA ASP A 33 7.65 -1.79 3.50
C ASP A 33 7.04 -2.61 4.64
N ALA A 34 6.51 -1.95 5.68
CA ALA A 34 5.84 -2.63 6.78
C ALA A 34 4.64 -3.48 6.32
N TRP A 35 3.83 -2.97 5.39
CA TRP A 35 2.72 -3.72 4.81
C TRP A 35 3.20 -4.93 4.00
N LEU A 36 4.27 -4.77 3.21
CA LEU A 36 4.90 -5.88 2.48
C LEU A 36 5.44 -6.94 3.43
N GLN A 37 6.04 -6.55 4.56
CA GLN A 37 6.50 -7.49 5.59
C GLN A 37 5.33 -8.27 6.20
N THR A 38 4.22 -7.61 6.52
CA THR A 38 3.01 -8.29 7.00
C THR A 38 2.45 -9.28 5.97
N GLN A 39 2.44 -8.92 4.68
CA GLN A 39 1.93 -9.80 3.61
C GLN A 39 2.91 -10.91 3.22
N SER A 40 4.23 -10.68 3.33
CA SER A 40 5.25 -11.70 3.09
C SER A 40 5.21 -12.79 4.15
N LEU A 41 4.82 -12.47 5.38
CA LEU A 41 4.58 -13.46 6.44
C LEU A 41 3.42 -14.41 6.10
N ASP A 42 2.43 -13.94 5.33
CA ASP A 42 1.28 -14.74 4.86
C ASP A 42 1.64 -15.72 3.71
N LEU A 43 2.75 -15.49 2.99
CA LEU A 43 3.15 -16.30 1.83
C LEU A 43 4.12 -17.44 2.17
N VAL A 44 4.61 -17.49 3.42
CA VAL A 44 5.61 -18.47 3.88
C VAL A 44 5.04 -19.38 4.99
N ALA A 45 3.80 -19.15 5.43
CA ALA A 45 3.06 -20.01 6.37
C ALA A 45 2.20 -21.05 5.62
#